data_AF-A0A3M1FBS4-F1
#
_entry.id   AF-A0A3M1FBS4-F1
#
_cell.length_a   1.000
_cell.length_b   1.000
_cell.length_c   1.000
_cell.angle_alpha   90.00
_cell.angle_beta   90.00
_cell.angle_gamma   90.00
#
_symmetry.space_group_name_H-M   'P 1'
#
loop_
_entity.id
_entity.type
_entity.pdbx_description
1 polymer ?
#
loop_
_entity_poly.entity_id
_entity_poly.type
_entity_poly.pdbx_seq_one_letter_code
_entity_poly.pdbx_strand_id
1 'polypeptide(L)'
;EVVAAQDGWMVIHAQKDGGIGPVIGHAPVSAGTNTDVVVTIDADAATETLYAMLHIDAGEMGTYEFPGPDGPVVVDGAPLAPAFMVTMPAPETLPVTGASLPDQGSSPLMWLGGLIALLLSGAALFYRRRTAA
;
A
#
# COMPACT_ATOMS: atom_id res chain seq x y z
N GLU A 1 16.46 6.46 18.60
CA GLU A 1 17.72 6.65 17.85
C GLU A 1 17.96 5.45 16.95
N VAL A 2 18.78 5.61 15.92
CA VAL A 2 19.22 4.53 15.02
C VAL A 2 20.75 4.53 15.03
N VAL A 3 21.35 3.39 15.33
CA VAL A 3 22.81 3.21 15.28
C VAL A 3 23.16 2.37 14.06
N ALA A 4 23.87 2.96 13.11
CA ALA A 4 24.29 2.30 11.88
C ALA A 4 25.82 2.14 11.85
N ALA A 5 26.30 0.98 11.39
CA ALA A 5 27.75 0.73 11.28
C ALA A 5 28.39 1.45 10.06
N GLN A 6 27.57 1.76 9.06
CA GLN A 6 27.92 2.44 7.82
C GLN A 6 26.72 3.27 7.35
N ASP A 7 26.90 4.02 6.27
CA ASP A 7 25.80 4.71 5.60
C ASP A 7 24.76 3.70 5.09
N GLY A 8 23.50 4.11 5.13
CA GLY A 8 22.39 3.21 4.86
C GLY A 8 21.04 3.87 4.85
N TRP A 9 20.02 3.03 4.99
CA TRP A 9 18.62 3.43 4.91
C TRP A 9 17.83 2.88 6.07
N MET A 10 17.05 3.74 6.73
CA MET A 10 15.97 3.29 7.59
C MET A 10 14.74 3.05 6.72
N VAL A 11 14.35 1.79 6.56
CA VAL A 11 13.27 1.36 5.67
C VAL A 11 12.07 0.90 6.50
N ILE A 12 10.87 1.39 6.16
CA ILE A 12 9.63 0.98 6.82
C ILE A 12 8.87 0.01 5.92
N HIS A 13 8.58 -1.16 6.46
CA HIS A 13 7.74 -2.18 5.82
C HIS A 13 6.38 -2.27 6.48
N ALA A 14 5.34 -2.41 5.68
CA ALA A 14 4.03 -2.87 6.15
C ALA A 14 4.07 -4.37 6.46
N GLN A 15 3.25 -4.83 7.40
CA GLN A 15 3.07 -6.24 7.65
C GLN A 15 2.31 -6.89 6.48
N LYS A 16 2.75 -8.08 6.09
CA LYS A 16 2.01 -8.93 5.16
C LYS A 16 2.11 -10.39 5.58
N ASP A 17 0.96 -11.07 5.62
CA ASP A 17 0.86 -12.50 5.95
C ASP A 17 1.58 -12.89 7.26
N GLY A 18 1.56 -11.98 8.25
CA GLY A 18 2.21 -12.16 9.57
C GLY A 18 3.73 -11.91 9.59
N GLY A 19 4.32 -11.46 8.48
CA GLY A 19 5.74 -11.15 8.37
C GLY A 19 6.03 -9.77 7.76
N ILE A 20 7.29 -9.57 7.42
CA ILE A 20 7.75 -8.34 6.74
C ILE A 20 7.21 -8.33 5.31
N GLY A 21 6.43 -7.31 5.00
CA GLY A 21 5.77 -7.13 3.71
C GLY A 21 6.46 -6.08 2.82
N PRO A 22 5.68 -5.33 2.01
CA PRO A 22 6.24 -4.34 1.09
C PRO A 22 6.82 -3.12 1.83
N VAL A 23 7.79 -2.47 1.19
CA VAL A 23 8.32 -1.18 1.62
C VAL A 23 7.25 -0.10 1.40
N ILE A 24 7.02 0.73 2.41
CA ILE A 24 6.09 1.87 2.35
C ILE A 24 6.79 3.21 2.58
N GLY A 25 8.07 3.22 2.94
CA GLY A 25 8.86 4.44 3.09
C GLY A 25 10.30 4.15 3.46
N HIS A 26 11.16 5.15 3.33
CA HIS A 26 12.58 5.06 3.63
C HIS A 26 13.18 6.45 3.91
N ALA A 27 14.28 6.49 4.67
CA ALA A 27 15.07 7.71 4.88
C ALA A 27 16.57 7.35 4.98
N PRO A 28 17.47 8.23 4.51
CA PRO A 28 18.90 8.00 4.63
C PRO A 28 19.33 8.09 6.10
N VAL A 29 20.30 7.27 6.47
CA VAL A 29 21.00 7.31 7.76
C VAL A 29 22.50 7.26 7.51
N SER A 30 23.26 8.02 8.29
CA SER A 30 24.72 8.00 8.20
C SER A 30 25.32 7.01 9.20
N ALA A 31 26.57 6.59 8.96
CA ALA A 31 27.34 5.83 9.93
C ALA A 31 27.38 6.53 11.30
N GLY A 32 27.15 5.77 12.37
CA GLY A 32 27.08 6.26 13.74
C GLY A 32 25.64 6.41 14.25
N THR A 33 25.43 7.38 15.16
CA THR A 33 24.14 7.60 15.81
C THR A 33 23.31 8.63 15.06
N ASN A 34 22.09 8.26 14.68
CA ASN A 34 21.11 9.11 14.04
C ASN A 34 19.95 9.35 15.01
N THR A 35 19.72 10.61 15.37
CA THR A 35 18.59 11.03 16.20
C THR A 35 17.48 11.60 15.31
N ASP A 36 16.24 11.52 15.78
CA ASP A 36 15.09 12.16 15.12
C ASP A 36 14.93 11.80 13.63
N VAL A 37 15.23 10.55 13.27
CA VAL A 37 15.06 10.05 11.89
C VAL A 37 13.57 10.09 11.53
N VAL A 38 13.24 10.95 10.57
CA VAL A 38 11.87 11.07 10.04
C VAL A 38 11.78 10.27 8.75
N VAL A 39 10.87 9.30 8.72
CA VAL A 39 10.56 8.53 7.50
C VAL A 39 9.17 8.91 7.02
N THR A 40 9.09 9.48 5.82
CA THR A 40 7.81 9.66 5.14
C THR A 40 7.35 8.33 4.59
N ILE A 41 6.11 7.94 4.89
CA ILE A 41 5.50 6.68 4.45
C ILE A 41 4.26 6.92 3.60
N ASP A 42 3.93 5.96 2.74
CA ASP A 42 2.61 5.82 2.14
C ASP A 42 1.61 5.33 3.20
N ALA A 43 0.72 6.24 3.62
CA ALA A 43 -0.29 5.95 4.64
C ALA A 43 -1.38 4.99 4.14
N ASP A 44 -1.67 4.96 2.84
CA ASP A 44 -2.70 4.08 2.28
C ASP A 44 -2.23 2.61 2.25
N ALA A 45 -0.91 2.40 2.21
CA ALA A 45 -0.27 1.10 2.28
C ALA A 45 0.08 0.66 3.72
N ALA A 46 -0.12 1.53 4.72
CA ALA A 46 0.24 1.24 6.10
C ALA A 46 -0.72 0.23 6.76
N THR A 47 -0.14 -0.63 7.60
CA THR A 47 -0.85 -1.61 8.42
C THR A 47 -0.67 -1.29 9.90
N GLU A 48 -1.47 -1.91 10.78
CA GLU A 48 -1.35 -1.73 12.23
C GLU A 48 0.05 -2.08 12.75
N THR A 49 0.65 -3.16 12.25
CA THR A 49 2.04 -3.52 12.54
C THR A 49 2.94 -3.09 11.39
N LEU A 50 4.02 -2.38 11.70
CA LEU A 50 5.08 -2.00 10.77
C LEU A 50 6.42 -2.55 11.26
N TYR A 51 7.40 -2.63 10.35
CA TYR A 51 8.77 -3.04 10.67
C TYR A 51 9.73 -1.94 10.25
N ALA A 52 10.59 -1.52 11.18
CA ALA A 52 11.68 -0.59 10.91
C ALA A 52 12.94 -1.42 10.64
N MET A 53 13.31 -1.56 9.36
CA MET A 53 14.44 -2.38 8.93
C MET A 53 15.62 -1.49 8.54
N LEU A 54 16.79 -1.77 9.10
CA LEU A 54 18.01 -1.10 8.68
C LEU A 54 18.57 -1.77 7.43
N HIS A 55 18.81 -0.99 6.38
CA HIS A 55 19.48 -1.42 5.17
C HIS A 55 20.85 -0.76 5.07
N ILE A 56 21.78 -1.42 4.39
CA ILE A 56 23.03 -0.78 3.96
C ILE A 56 22.78 0.06 2.71
N ASP A 57 23.60 1.08 2.52
CA ASP A 57 23.76 1.78 1.24
C ASP A 57 24.93 1.12 0.52
N ALA A 58 24.64 0.45 -0.59
CA ALA A 58 25.60 -0.23 -1.42
C ALA A 58 25.25 -0.03 -2.90
N GLY A 59 26.26 -0.10 -3.78
CA GLY A 59 26.05 0.27 -5.17
C GLY A 59 26.32 1.76 -5.37
N GLU A 60 25.30 2.55 -5.68
CA GLU A 60 25.42 3.99 -5.87
C GLU A 60 25.18 4.74 -4.55
N MET A 61 26.26 5.16 -3.90
CA MET A 61 26.21 5.89 -2.63
C MET A 61 25.20 7.06 -2.66
N GLY A 62 24.28 7.06 -1.69
CA GLY A 62 23.24 8.07 -1.53
C GLY A 62 22.01 7.86 -2.41
N THR A 63 21.96 6.76 -3.16
CA THR A 63 20.76 6.29 -3.87
C THR A 63 20.15 5.14 -3.08
N TYR A 64 18.83 4.99 -3.20
CA TYR A 64 18.14 3.84 -2.61
C TYR A 64 17.81 2.81 -3.70
N GLU A 65 18.41 1.63 -3.61
CA GLU A 65 18.31 0.56 -4.60
C GLU A 65 17.78 -0.75 -3.98
N PHE A 66 16.48 -0.79 -3.69
CA PHE A 66 15.79 -2.01 -3.21
C PHE A 66 14.54 -2.37 -4.05
N PRO A 67 14.35 -3.65 -4.42
CA PRO A 67 15.26 -4.78 -4.21
C PRO A 67 16.55 -4.62 -5.04
N GLY A 68 17.69 -4.92 -4.43
CA GLY A 68 18.98 -4.64 -5.06
C GLY A 68 20.15 -4.66 -4.06
N PRO A 69 21.21 -3.88 -4.30
CA PRO A 69 22.40 -3.86 -3.46
C PRO A 69 22.12 -3.35 -2.03
N ASP A 70 21.09 -2.53 -1.82
CA ASP A 70 20.69 -2.03 -0.50
C ASP A 70 19.93 -3.09 0.30
N GLY A 71 20.67 -4.13 0.68
CA GLY A 71 20.15 -5.25 1.44
C GLY A 71 19.97 -4.93 2.93
N PRO A 72 19.21 -5.77 3.65
CA PRO A 72 19.04 -5.61 5.09
C PRO A 72 20.35 -5.85 5.84
N VAL A 73 20.56 -5.09 6.90
CA VAL A 73 21.56 -5.38 7.91
C VAL A 73 21.12 -6.63 8.67
N VAL A 74 22.02 -7.63 8.74
CA VAL A 74 21.77 -8.90 9.41
C VAL A 74 22.59 -8.97 10.69
N VAL A 75 21.94 -9.24 11.82
CA VAL A 75 22.55 -9.44 13.13
C VAL A 75 22.13 -10.81 13.64
N ASP A 76 23.09 -11.62 14.09
CA ASP A 76 22.86 -13.00 14.58
C ASP A 76 22.06 -13.89 13.62
N GLY A 77 22.22 -13.65 12.31
CA GLY A 77 21.55 -14.43 11.26
C GLY A 77 20.11 -14.00 10.94
N ALA A 78 19.61 -12.92 11.54
CA ALA A 78 18.30 -12.35 11.24
C ALA A 78 18.40 -10.87 10.78
N PRO A 79 17.51 -10.40 9.90
CA PRO A 79 17.41 -8.98 9.57
C PRO A 79 17.13 -8.14 10.83
N LEU A 80 17.83 -7.02 10.97
CA LEU A 80 17.57 -6.05 12.02
C LEU A 80 16.30 -5.27 11.67
N ALA A 81 15.16 -5.84 12.05
CA ALA A 81 13.83 -5.36 11.68
C ALA A 81 12.85 -5.41 12.86
N PRO A 82 13.06 -4.60 13.93
CA PRO A 82 12.08 -4.49 15.01
C PRO A 82 10.69 -4.12 14.49
N ALA A 83 9.68 -4.82 15.01
CA ALA A 83 8.27 -4.52 14.77
C ALA A 83 7.78 -3.42 15.73
N PHE A 84 6.86 -2.59 15.27
CA PHE A 84 6.16 -1.62 16.09
C PHE A 84 4.72 -1.47 15.60
N MET A 85 3.82 -1.10 16.53
CA MET A 85 2.42 -0.88 16.21
C MET A 85 2.13 0.61 16.05
N VAL A 86 1.28 0.95 15.09
CA VAL A 86 0.79 2.31 14.84
C VAL A 86 -0.72 2.34 14.97
N THR A 87 -1.23 3.41 15.56
CA THR A 87 -2.67 3.67 15.59
C THR A 87 -3.04 4.47 14.35
N MET A 88 -3.78 3.85 13.43
CA MET A 88 -4.32 4.55 12.27
C MET A 88 -5.56 5.35 12.69
N PRO A 89 -5.73 6.60 12.23
CA PRO A 89 -6.97 7.32 12.43
C PRO A 89 -8.12 6.53 11.81
N ALA A 90 -9.26 6.49 12.50
CA ALA A 90 -10.46 5.89 11.94
C ALA A 90 -10.77 6.57 10.59
N PRO A 91 -11.20 5.82 9.56
CA PRO A 91 -11.61 6.43 8.31
C PRO A 91 -12.66 7.49 8.61
N GLU A 92 -12.43 8.73 8.18
CA GLU A 92 -13.39 9.80 8.35
C GLU A 92 -14.68 9.39 7.63
N THR A 93 -15.67 8.93 8.38
CA THR A 93 -17.02 8.80 7.85
C THR A 93 -17.50 10.23 7.63
N LEU A 94 -17.34 10.73 6.41
CA LEU A 94 -18.02 11.95 6.00
C LEU A 94 -19.50 11.77 6.38
N PRO A 95 -20.11 12.70 7.13
CA PRO A 95 -21.54 12.61 7.38
C PRO A 95 -22.21 12.63 6.01
N VAL A 96 -22.78 11.48 5.60
CA VAL A 96 -23.73 11.47 4.48
C VAL A 96 -24.83 12.39 4.96
N THR A 97 -24.85 13.61 4.44
CA THR A 97 -25.90 14.57 4.75
C THR A 97 -27.14 13.93 4.18
N GLY A 98 -27.97 13.39 5.08
CA GLY A 98 -29.24 12.77 4.74
C GLY A 98 -30.12 13.79 4.04
N ALA A 99 -30.04 13.83 2.71
CA ALA A 99 -31.15 14.24 1.89
C ALA A 99 -32.22 13.15 2.02
N SER A 100 -32.97 13.24 3.11
CA SER A 100 -34.29 12.63 3.21
C SER A 100 -35.13 13.22 2.09
N LEU A 101 -35.26 12.47 0.99
CA LEU A 101 -36.32 12.68 0.02
C LEU A 101 -37.66 12.53 0.77
N PRO A 102 -38.61 13.48 0.65
CA PRO A 102 -39.92 13.29 1.22
C PRO A 102 -40.60 12.09 0.57
N ASP A 103 -41.00 11.15 1.42
CA ASP A 103 -41.91 10.05 1.13
C ASP A 103 -43.23 10.62 0.58
N GLN A 104 -43.39 10.63 -0.74
CA GLN A 104 -44.66 10.93 -1.40
C GLN A 104 -45.46 9.63 -1.51
N GLY A 105 -46.29 9.41 -0.50
CA GLY A 105 -47.18 8.26 -0.41
C GLY A 105 -48.01 7.99 -1.66
N SER A 106 -48.18 6.69 -1.91
CA SER A 106 -49.45 6.06 -2.28
C SER A 106 -50.16 6.58 -3.55
N SER A 107 -49.99 5.87 -4.67
CA SER A 107 -51.09 5.53 -5.60
C SER A 107 -50.71 4.37 -6.53
N PRO A 108 -51.47 3.25 -6.54
CA PRO A 108 -51.26 2.15 -7.47
C PRO A 108 -52.14 2.34 -8.72
N LEU A 109 -51.53 2.54 -9.90
CA LEU A 109 -52.27 2.48 -11.16
C LEU A 109 -51.54 1.61 -12.16
N MET A 110 -52.09 0.40 -12.32
CA MET A 110 -51.82 -0.55 -13.39
C MET A 110 -51.96 0.12 -14.76
N TRP A 111 -51.00 -0.09 -15.65
CA TRP A 111 -51.27 -0.15 -17.08
C TRP A 111 -50.68 -1.44 -17.66
N LEU A 112 -51.59 -2.35 -17.98
CA LEU A 112 -51.41 -3.43 -18.94
C LEU A 112 -51.02 -2.82 -20.30
N GLY A 113 -50.01 -3.39 -20.97
CA GLY A 113 -49.90 -3.21 -22.42
C GLY A 113 -48.55 -3.52 -23.03
N GLY A 114 -48.45 -4.66 -23.71
CA GLY A 114 -47.73 -4.71 -25.00
C GLY A 114 -46.41 -5.47 -25.06
N LEU A 115 -46.50 -6.71 -25.54
CA LEU A 115 -45.43 -7.49 -26.17
C LEU A 115 -44.76 -6.76 -27.36
N ILE A 116 -43.48 -7.11 -27.63
CA ILE A 116 -42.81 -7.38 -28.95
C ILE A 116 -41.29 -7.27 -28.68
N ALA A 117 -40.54 -8.36 -28.49
CA ALA A 117 -40.00 -9.35 -29.44
C ALA A 117 -38.74 -8.92 -30.23
N LEU A 118 -37.66 -9.67 -29.98
CA LEU A 118 -36.65 -10.23 -30.89
C LEU A 118 -35.44 -9.43 -31.42
N LEU A 119 -34.26 -9.91 -30.98
CA LEU A 119 -33.07 -10.38 -31.74
C LEU A 119 -32.32 -9.45 -32.73
N LEU A 120 -30.98 -9.36 -32.53
CA LEU A 120 -29.86 -9.77 -33.41
C LEU A 120 -28.57 -9.02 -32.97
N SER A 121 -27.58 -9.71 -32.39
CA SER A 121 -26.37 -10.26 -33.05
C SER A 121 -25.23 -9.24 -33.25
N GLY A 122 -24.06 -9.53 -32.69
CA GLY A 122 -22.82 -8.80 -32.98
C GLY A 122 -21.63 -9.24 -32.13
N ALA A 123 -21.03 -10.37 -32.48
CA ALA A 123 -19.80 -10.88 -31.90
C ALA A 123 -18.57 -10.13 -32.44
N ALA A 124 -17.59 -9.84 -31.59
CA ALA A 124 -16.19 -9.76 -31.98
C ALA A 124 -15.29 -10.06 -30.78
N LEU A 125 -14.88 -11.32 -30.71
CA LEU A 125 -13.84 -11.86 -29.85
C LEU A 125 -12.49 -11.30 -30.33
N PHE A 126 -11.78 -10.52 -29.51
CA PHE A 126 -10.37 -10.18 -29.77
C PHE A 126 -9.50 -11.01 -28.83
N TYR A 127 -8.81 -12.01 -29.36
CA TYR A 127 -7.88 -12.87 -28.62
C TYR A 127 -6.55 -12.98 -29.38
N ARG A 128 -5.46 -12.86 -28.61
CA ARG A 128 -4.04 -13.27 -28.86
C ARG A 128 -3.19 -12.37 -29.77
N ARG A 129 -1.88 -12.23 -29.57
CA ARG A 129 -0.93 -12.72 -28.54
C ARG A 129 0.39 -11.95 -28.67
N ARG A 130 1.10 -11.82 -27.54
CA ARG A 130 2.56 -11.67 -27.47
C ARG A 130 3.27 -12.91 -28.03
N THR A 131 4.36 -12.69 -28.75
CA THR A 131 5.70 -13.36 -28.69
C THR A 131 6.58 -12.64 -29.72
N ALA A 132 7.63 -11.90 -29.37
CA ALA A 132 8.97 -12.36 -28.94
C ALA A 132 9.69 -13.17 -30.03
N ALA A 133 10.66 -12.52 -30.69
CA ALA A 133 12.00 -12.99 -31.03
C ALA A 133 12.81 -11.80 -31.55
#